data_AF-A0A6C1KKD6-F1
#
_entry.id   AF-A0A6C1KKD6-F1
#
_cell.length_a   1.000
_cell.length_b   1.000
_cell.length_c   1.000
_cell.angle_alpha   90.00
_cell.angle_beta   90.00
_cell.angle_gamma   90.00
#
_symmetry.space_group_name_H-M   'P 1'
#
loop_
_entity.id
_entity.type
_entity.pdbx_description
1 polymer ?
#
loop_
_entity_poly.entity_id
_entity_poly.type
_entity_poly.pdbx_seq_one_letter_code
_entity_poly.pdbx_strand_id
1 'polypeptide(L)'
;MRLDGRCPPKCFMKAAMSTDSRRDAAAPTPLPDDLSTEAALLRLTAECGPGKSISPMDAAQALITEAEWQRALPVVRRVAVRMAQEGRLLIYRKGKPIDPAELRGVYRIGAPRDE
;
A
#
# COMPACT_ATOMS: atom_id res chain seq x y z
N MET A 1 -20.30 9.72 14.26
CA MET A 1 -19.15 10.18 13.43
C MET A 1 -18.14 9.05 13.31
N ARG A 2 -18.31 8.16 12.32
CA ARG A 2 -17.34 7.09 12.04
C ARG A 2 -16.40 7.58 10.94
N LEU A 3 -15.16 7.88 11.32
CA LEU A 3 -14.06 8.26 10.45
C LEU A 3 -13.49 7.03 9.72
N ASP A 4 -14.35 6.23 9.09
CA ASP A 4 -13.88 5.20 8.18
C ASP A 4 -13.61 5.88 6.84
N GLY A 5 -12.60 6.77 6.80
CA GLY A 5 -11.98 7.30 5.58
C GLY A 5 -11.28 6.22 4.75
N ARG A 6 -11.81 4.98 4.80
CA ARG A 6 -11.42 3.83 4.01
C ARG A 6 -11.97 4.08 2.62
N CYS A 7 -11.04 4.22 1.69
CA CYS A 7 -11.32 4.20 0.27
C CYS A 7 -12.17 2.95 -0.06
N PRO A 8 -13.34 3.10 -0.71
CA PRO A 8 -14.21 1.96 -1.01
C PRO A 8 -13.52 0.97 -1.98
N PRO A 9 -13.85 -0.33 -1.90
CA PRO A 9 -13.19 -1.41 -2.68
C PRO A 9 -13.22 -1.19 -4.20
N LYS A 10 -14.13 -0.33 -4.68
CA LYS A 10 -14.30 0.00 -6.10
C LYS A 10 -13.15 0.80 -6.74
N CYS A 11 -12.27 1.43 -5.94
CA CYS A 11 -11.07 2.09 -6.48
C CYS A 11 -9.98 1.07 -6.86
N PHE A 12 -9.94 -0.10 -6.22
CA PHE A 12 -8.82 -1.05 -6.31
C PHE A 12 -8.77 -1.88 -7.60
N MET A 13 -9.85 -1.94 -8.38
CA MET A 13 -10.03 -2.95 -9.42
C MET A 13 -9.54 -2.55 -10.83
N LYS A 14 -8.88 -1.40 -10.99
CA LYS A 14 -8.40 -0.92 -12.30
C LYS A 14 -6.88 -0.78 -12.39
N ALA A 15 -6.13 -1.70 -11.79
CA ALA A 15 -4.68 -1.73 -11.91
C ALA A 15 -4.14 -3.02 -12.53
N ALA A 16 -4.73 -3.44 -13.65
CA ALA A 16 -4.01 -4.34 -14.54
C ALA A 16 -2.87 -3.57 -15.24
N MET A 17 -1.84 -4.32 -15.62
CA MET A 17 -0.77 -4.07 -16.60
C MET A 17 0.36 -3.08 -16.25
N SER A 18 1.51 -3.65 -15.88
CA SER A 18 2.75 -3.43 -16.63
C SER A 18 3.63 -4.68 -16.60
N THR A 19 4.31 -4.91 -17.71
CA THR A 19 4.84 -6.18 -18.20
C THR A 19 6.29 -6.43 -17.77
N ASP A 20 6.55 -7.51 -17.05
CA ASP A 20 7.77 -8.29 -17.28
C ASP A 20 7.40 -9.77 -17.38
N SER A 21 7.20 -10.19 -18.63
CA SER A 21 7.06 -11.60 -18.96
C SER A 21 8.44 -12.22 -19.01
N ARG A 22 8.87 -12.82 -17.91
CA ARG A 22 9.69 -14.03 -17.99
C ARG A 22 9.02 -15.16 -17.24
N ARG A 23 8.50 -16.08 -18.06
CA ARG A 23 8.09 -17.44 -17.71
C ARG A 23 9.20 -18.10 -16.89
N ASP A 24 8.82 -18.67 -15.76
CA ASP A 24 9.21 -20.03 -15.38
C ASP A 24 8.13 -20.64 -14.48
N ALA A 25 7.82 -21.91 -14.74
CA ALA A 25 6.77 -22.67 -14.08
C ALA A 25 7.17 -23.11 -12.65
N ALA A 26 6.18 -23.17 -11.76
CA ALA A 26 6.18 -23.84 -10.46
C ALA A 26 7.20 -23.38 -9.39
N ALA A 27 7.48 -22.08 -9.32
CA ALA A 27 8.07 -21.45 -8.14
C ALA A 27 6.99 -20.64 -7.38
N PRO A 28 7.07 -20.49 -6.04
CA PRO A 28 6.20 -19.55 -5.33
C PRO A 28 6.32 -18.17 -5.98
N THR A 29 5.20 -17.46 -6.18
CA THR A 29 5.19 -16.15 -6.85
C THR A 29 6.25 -15.26 -6.20
N PRO A 30 7.15 -14.64 -7.00
CA PRO A 30 8.20 -13.79 -6.46
C PRO A 30 7.55 -12.68 -5.64
N LEU A 31 8.15 -12.39 -4.48
CA LEU A 31 7.72 -11.26 -3.67
C LEU A 31 7.84 -9.99 -4.50
N PRO A 32 6.92 -9.01 -4.35
CA PRO A 32 7.03 -7.75 -5.05
C PRO A 32 8.35 -7.09 -4.65
N ASP A 33 9.00 -6.48 -5.64
CA ASP A 33 10.17 -5.66 -5.38
C ASP A 33 9.77 -4.33 -4.72
N ASP A 34 10.77 -3.66 -4.15
CA ASP A 34 10.57 -2.41 -3.45
C ASP A 34 9.99 -1.32 -4.39
N LEU A 35 10.46 -1.26 -5.64
CA LEU A 35 10.04 -0.25 -6.63
C LEU A 35 8.58 -0.42 -7.08
N SER A 36 8.14 -1.64 -7.41
CA SER A 36 6.73 -1.87 -7.76
C SER A 36 5.81 -1.60 -6.57
N THR A 37 6.29 -1.92 -5.36
CA THR A 37 5.56 -1.62 -4.12
C THR A 37 5.38 -0.10 -3.92
N GLU A 38 6.43 0.70 -4.15
CA GLU A 38 6.32 2.17 -4.10
C GLU A 38 5.32 2.71 -5.10
N ALA A 39 5.42 2.27 -6.36
CA ALA A 39 4.54 2.72 -7.43
C ALA A 39 3.07 2.39 -7.12
N ALA A 40 2.79 1.18 -6.61
CA ALA A 40 1.46 0.77 -6.20
C ALA A 40 0.93 1.62 -5.03
N LEU A 41 1.75 1.90 -4.01
CA LEU A 41 1.35 2.73 -2.87
C LEU A 41 1.00 4.16 -3.29
N LEU A 42 1.85 4.80 -4.11
CA LEU A 42 1.59 6.14 -4.62
C LEU A 42 0.31 6.18 -5.44
N ARG A 43 0.15 5.23 -6.35
CA ARG A 43 -1.01 5.15 -7.21
C ARG A 43 -2.30 4.98 -6.40
N LEU A 44 -2.34 4.01 -5.48
CA LEU A 44 -3.53 3.73 -4.67
C LEU A 44 -3.88 4.90 -3.75
N THR A 45 -2.88 5.56 -3.16
CA THR A 45 -3.14 6.74 -2.32
C THR A 45 -3.62 7.94 -3.14
N ALA A 46 -3.09 8.15 -4.34
CA ALA A 46 -3.55 9.17 -5.28
C ALA A 46 -5.00 8.92 -5.75
N GLU A 47 -5.34 7.68 -6.12
CA GLU A 47 -6.69 7.30 -6.55
C GLU A 47 -7.75 7.48 -5.44
N CYS A 48 -7.36 7.34 -4.18
CA CYS A 48 -8.28 7.53 -3.05
C CYS A 48 -8.59 9.01 -2.77
N GLY A 49 -7.65 9.90 -3.09
CA GLY A 49 -7.78 11.33 -2.93
C GLY A 49 -7.48 11.84 -1.51
N PRO A 50 -7.45 13.17 -1.33
CA PRO A 50 -7.03 13.81 -0.10
C PRO A 50 -7.96 13.46 1.07
N GLY A 51 -7.35 13.22 2.24
CA GLY A 51 -8.08 12.87 3.47
C GLY A 51 -8.55 11.42 3.56
N LYS A 52 -8.34 10.60 2.52
CA LYS A 52 -8.59 9.15 2.57
C LYS A 52 -7.31 8.36 2.77
N SER A 53 -7.49 7.11 3.18
CA SER A 53 -6.38 6.19 3.42
C SER A 53 -6.71 4.79 2.90
N ILE A 54 -5.67 4.00 2.66
CA ILE A 54 -5.69 2.58 2.28
C ILE A 54 -5.15 1.70 3.42
N SER A 55 -5.49 0.41 3.43
CA SER A 55 -4.84 -0.58 4.31
C SER A 55 -3.59 -1.16 3.64
N PRO A 56 -2.64 -1.70 4.43
CA PRO A 56 -1.55 -2.50 3.88
C PRO A 56 -2.03 -3.75 3.14
N MET A 57 -3.19 -4.31 3.51
CA MET A 57 -3.78 -5.45 2.82
C MET A 57 -4.21 -5.05 1.41
N ASP A 58 -4.83 -3.88 1.25
CA ASP A 58 -5.27 -3.42 -0.07
C ASP A 58 -4.07 -3.18 -1.01
N ALA A 59 -2.97 -2.65 -0.46
CA ALA A 59 -1.72 -2.51 -1.20
C ALA A 59 -1.09 -3.86 -1.56
N ALA A 60 -1.12 -4.84 -0.65
CA ALA A 60 -0.61 -6.18 -0.92
C ALA A 60 -1.44 -6.91 -1.99
N GLN A 61 -2.77 -6.82 -1.93
CA GLN A 61 -3.68 -7.41 -2.91
C GLN A 61 -3.55 -6.80 -4.31
N ALA A 62 -3.06 -5.56 -4.42
CA ALA A 62 -2.75 -4.94 -5.70
C ALA A 62 -1.43 -5.44 -6.33
N LEU A 63 -0.55 -6.06 -5.54
CA LEU A 63 0.79 -6.48 -5.96
C LEU A 63 0.92 -7.97 -6.22
N ILE A 64 0.18 -8.80 -5.47
CA ILE A 64 0.23 -10.26 -5.56
C ILE A 64 -1.18 -10.84 -5.47
N THR A 65 -1.33 -12.10 -5.89
CA THR A 65 -2.60 -12.83 -5.86
C THR A 65 -3.18 -12.96 -4.44
N GLU A 66 -4.51 -13.10 -4.35
CA GLU A 66 -5.25 -13.22 -3.08
C GLU A 66 -4.87 -14.45 -2.22
N ALA A 67 -4.12 -15.41 -2.77
CA ALA A 67 -3.62 -16.55 -1.99
C ALA A 67 -2.34 -16.21 -1.20
N GLU A 68 -1.55 -15.21 -1.64
CA GLU A 68 -0.19 -14.97 -1.14
C GLU A 68 0.04 -13.55 -0.59
N TRP A 69 -0.97 -12.68 -0.54
CA TRP A 69 -0.87 -11.30 -0.05
C TRP A 69 -0.23 -11.17 1.34
N GLN A 70 -0.41 -12.16 2.22
CA GLN A 70 0.20 -12.17 3.55
C GLN A 70 1.72 -12.09 3.49
N ARG A 71 2.33 -12.70 2.47
CA ARG A 71 3.78 -12.70 2.25
C ARG A 71 4.29 -11.33 1.77
N ALA A 72 3.44 -10.53 1.13
CA ALA A 72 3.77 -9.18 0.68
C ALA A 72 3.66 -8.12 1.80
N LEU A 73 2.92 -8.38 2.89
CA LEU A 73 2.75 -7.43 3.99
C LEU A 73 4.06 -6.89 4.59
N PRO A 74 5.11 -7.71 4.85
CA PRO A 74 6.37 -7.20 5.38
C PRO A 74 7.09 -6.26 4.39
N VAL A 75 6.97 -6.52 3.09
CA VAL A 75 7.54 -5.66 2.03
C VAL A 75 6.78 -4.35 1.98
N VAL A 76 5.45 -4.40 1.91
CA VAL A 76 4.57 -3.22 1.94
C VAL A 76 4.84 -2.36 3.17
N ARG A 77 4.99 -2.98 4.36
CA ARG A 77 5.31 -2.26 5.59
C ARG A 77 6.65 -1.54 5.50
N ARG A 78 7.71 -2.23 5.05
CA ARG A 78 9.06 -1.66 4.94
C ARG A 78 9.07 -0.47 3.99
N VAL A 79 8.47 -0.63 2.81
CA VAL A 79 8.42 0.41 1.78
C VAL A 79 7.57 1.60 2.24
N ALA A 80 6.39 1.35 2.83
CA ALA A 80 5.56 2.43 3.36
C ALA A 80 6.25 3.23 4.47
N VAL A 81 7.00 2.56 5.36
CA VAL A 81 7.81 3.21 6.41
C VAL A 81 8.91 4.08 5.79
N ARG A 82 9.68 3.55 4.82
CA ARG A 82 10.70 4.32 4.09
C ARG A 82 10.11 5.57 3.43
N MET A 83 9.05 5.39 2.65
CA MET A 83 8.39 6.49 1.95
C MET A 83 7.78 7.53 2.89
N ALA A 84 7.29 7.11 4.05
CA ALA A 84 6.79 8.03 5.06
C ALA A 84 7.90 8.81 5.77
N GLN A 85 9.08 8.20 5.97
CA GLN A 85 10.27 8.90 6.45
C GLN A 85 10.78 9.93 5.43
N GLU A 86 10.64 9.63 4.12
CA GLU A 86 10.92 10.56 3.02
C GLU A 86 9.87 11.67 2.87
N GLY A 87 8.78 11.66 3.66
CA GLY A 87 7.68 12.62 3.55
C GLY A 87 6.80 12.42 2.31
N ARG A 88 6.98 11.33 1.55
CA ARG A 88 6.21 11.02 0.35
C ARG A 88 4.87 10.37 0.64
N LEU A 89 4.67 9.83 1.85
CA LEU A 89 3.43 9.22 2.32
C LEU A 89 3.17 9.58 3.78
N LEU A 90 1.92 9.43 4.22
CA LEU A 90 1.56 9.59 5.63
C LEU A 90 0.99 8.28 6.18
N ILE A 91 1.46 7.89 7.36
CA ILE A 91 0.94 6.73 8.07
C ILE A 91 0.04 7.21 9.20
N TYR A 92 -1.19 6.70 9.22
CA TYR A 92 -2.21 7.04 10.19
C TYR A 92 -2.52 5.86 11.11
N ARG A 93 -2.80 6.17 12.37
CA ARG A 93 -3.33 5.24 13.37
C ARG A 93 -4.41 5.93 14.18
N LYS A 94 -5.58 5.29 14.30
CA LYS A 94 -6.77 5.88 14.94
C LYS A 94 -7.09 7.30 14.41
N GLY A 95 -6.86 7.54 13.12
CA GLY A 95 -7.11 8.82 12.43
C GLY A 95 -6.04 9.89 12.63
N LYS A 96 -4.95 9.63 13.37
CA LYS A 96 -3.85 10.57 13.58
C LYS A 96 -2.60 10.13 12.82
N PRO A 97 -1.85 11.05 12.20
CA PRO A 97 -0.54 10.71 11.65
C PRO A 97 0.37 10.28 12.81
N ILE A 98 1.11 9.21 12.61
CA ILE A 98 2.09 8.69 13.58
C ILE A 98 3.47 8.65 12.93
N ASP A 99 4.50 8.65 13.78
CA ASP A 99 5.86 8.40 13.33
C ASP A 99 5.95 6.99 12.69
N PRO A 100 6.49 6.86 11.46
CA PRO A 100 6.72 5.56 10.83
C PRO A 100 7.60 4.61 11.65
N ALA A 101 8.47 5.10 12.53
CA ALA A 101 9.29 4.28 13.43
C ALA A 101 8.46 3.57 14.52
N GLU A 102 7.38 4.18 15.00
CA GLU A 102 6.50 3.66 16.05
C GLU A 102 5.35 2.80 15.52
N LEU A 103 5.41 2.44 14.24
CA LEU A 103 4.35 1.70 13.56
C LEU A 103 4.21 0.28 14.10
N ARG A 104 3.11 0.02 14.83
CA ARG A 104 2.72 -1.30 15.35
C ARG A 104 1.25 -1.62 15.08
N GLY A 105 0.99 -2.87 14.72
CA GLY A 105 -0.37 -3.39 14.55
C GLY A 105 -1.09 -2.80 13.35
N VAL A 106 -2.38 -2.46 13.50
CA VAL A 106 -3.21 -1.91 12.42
C VAL A 106 -2.85 -0.45 12.15
N TYR A 107 -2.50 -0.16 10.91
CA TYR A 107 -2.20 1.18 10.41
C TYR A 107 -2.90 1.43 9.07
N ARG A 108 -2.91 2.69 8.67
CA ARG A 108 -3.49 3.17 7.41
C ARG A 108 -2.45 4.02 6.69
N ILE A 109 -2.44 3.98 5.36
CA ILE A 109 -1.51 4.75 4.53
C ILE A 109 -2.34 5.77 3.75
N GLY A 110 -1.93 7.03 3.72
CA GLY A 110 -2.59 8.06 2.93
C GLY A 110 -1.57 8.83 2.10
N ALA A 111 -2.10 9.56 1.13
CA ALA A 111 -1.32 10.50 0.33
C ALA A 111 -0.66 11.55 1.25
N PRO A 112 0.49 12.11 0.86
CA PRO A 112 1.02 13.29 1.53
C PRO A 112 -0.06 14.38 1.46
N ARG A 113 -0.19 15.17 2.53
CA ARG A 113 -1.01 16.38 2.44
C ARG A 113 -0.17 17.36 1.65
N ASP A 114 -0.47 17.49 0.37
CA ASP A 114 -0.02 18.64 -0.41
C ASP A 114 -0.56 19.89 0.32
N GLU A 115 0.34 20.80 0.67
CA GLU A 115 -0.01 22.16 1.11
C GLU A 115 -0.54 22.98 -0.08
#